data_AF-A0A365CW05-F1
#
_entry.id   AF-A0A365CW05-F1
#
_cell.length_a   1.000
_cell.length_b   1.000
_cell.length_c   1.000
_cell.angle_alpha   90.00
_cell.angle_beta   90.00
_cell.angle_gamma   90.00
#
_symmetry.space_group_name_H-M   'P 1'
#
loop_
_entity.id
_entity.type
_entity.pdbx_description
1 polymer ?
#
loop_
_entity_poly.entity_id
_entity_poly.type
_entity_poly.pdbx_seq_one_letter_code
_entity_poly.pdbx_strand_id
1 'polypeptide(L)' 'MRDGVVLRTNIWRPADGAAPTLLLRGPYGKDGTYSSGGPCSLFPSLLPFLNAGYAVVHQDVRGT' A
#
# COMPACT_ATOMS: atom_id res chain seq x y z
N MET A 1 -7.89 -3.72 -14.62
CA MET A 1 -8.65 -2.47 -14.89
C MET A 1 -9.71 -2.78 -15.94
N ARG A 2 -10.76 -1.95 -16.08
CA ARG A 2 -11.86 -2.25 -17.05
C ARG A 2 -11.40 -2.39 -18.50
N ASP A 3 -10.25 -1.82 -18.81
CA ASP A 3 -9.58 -1.79 -20.11
C ASP A 3 -8.49 -2.87 -20.24
N GLY A 4 -8.49 -3.90 -19.39
CA GLY A 4 -7.55 -5.02 -19.45
C GLY A 4 -6.16 -4.76 -18.86
N VAL A 5 -5.81 -3.51 -18.56
CA VAL A 5 -4.50 -3.20 -17.95
C VAL A 5 -4.41 -3.71 -16.50
N VAL A 6 -3.27 -4.31 -16.19
CA VAL A 6 -2.93 -4.84 -14.86
C VAL A 6 -2.11 -3.78 -14.11
N LEU A 7 -2.51 -3.50 -12.87
CA LEU A 7 -1.74 -2.65 -11.96
C LEU A 7 -1.06 -3.52 -10.90
N ARG A 8 0.21 -3.24 -10.61
CA ARG A 8 0.96 -3.97 -9.59
C ARG A 8 0.55 -3.50 -8.21
N THR A 9 0.29 -4.44 -7.31
CA THR A 9 -0.29 -4.16 -5.99
C THR A 9 0.29 -5.10 -4.94
N ASN A 10 0.71 -4.55 -3.80
CA ASN A 10 1.05 -5.29 -2.59
C ASN A 10 -0.13 -5.22 -1.62
N ILE A 11 -0.42 -6.33 -0.96
CA ILE A 11 -1.54 -6.45 -0.03
C ILE A 11 -1.00 -7.04 1.27
N TRP A 12 -1.17 -6.30 2.35
CA TRP A 12 -1.01 -6.78 3.72
C TRP A 12 -2.39 -6.88 4.35
N ARG A 13 -2.75 -8.07 4.80
CA ARG A 13 -4.05 -8.34 5.42
C ARG A 13 -3.86 -9.23 6.65
N PRO A 14 -4.79 -9.20 7.62
CA PRO A 14 -4.85 -10.21 8.65
C PRO A 14 -4.86 -11.61 8.05
N ALA A 15 -4.22 -12.56 8.71
CA ALA A 15 -4.25 -13.96 8.29
C ALA A 15 -5.69 -14.52 8.33
N ASP A 16 -6.45 -14.09 9.35
CA ASP A 16 -7.82 -14.51 9.59
C ASP A 16 -8.75 -13.30 9.80
N GLY A 17 -10.01 -13.45 9.41
CA GLY A 17 -11.05 -12.44 9.61
C GLY A 17 -11.04 -11.30 8.60
N ALA A 18 -11.89 -10.31 8.84
CA ALA A 18 -12.04 -9.12 8.02
C ALA A 18 -11.53 -7.88 8.77
N ALA A 19 -10.89 -6.97 8.04
CA ALA A 19 -10.39 -5.71 8.58
C ALA A 19 -10.80 -4.54 7.68
N PRO A 20 -10.98 -3.32 8.25
CA PRO A 20 -11.09 -2.11 7.45
C PRO A 20 -9.84 -1.98 6.56
N THR A 21 -10.04 -1.59 5.31
CA THR A 21 -8.97 -1.55 4.29
C THR A 21 -8.58 -0.12 3.96
N LEU A 22 -7.28 0.17 4.03
CA LEU A 22 -6.67 1.41 3.54
C LEU A 22 -6.04 1.17 2.18
N LEU A 23 -6.39 1.99 1.19
CA LEU A 23 -5.85 1.93 -0.16
C LEU A 23 -4.95 3.14 -0.43
N LEU A 24 -3.69 2.87 -0.74
CA LEU A 24 -2.71 3.85 -1.20
C LEU A 24 -2.43 3.60 -2.68
N ARG A 25 -2.57 4.65 -3.48
CA ARG A 25 -2.21 4.63 -4.91
C ARG A 25 -1.22 5.74 -5.19
N GLY A 26 -0.04 5.38 -5.69
CA GLY A 26 1.05 6.34 -5.93
C GLY A 26 1.85 6.03 -7.20
N PRO A 27 2.41 7.04 -7.87
CA PRO A 27 3.34 6.86 -8.99
C PRO A 27 4.80 6.67 -8.55
N TYR A 28 5.05 6.53 -7.26
CA TYR A 28 6.40 6.66 -6.69
C TYR A 28 7.02 5.31 -6.33
N GLY A 29 6.58 4.20 -6.93
CA GLY A 29 7.16 2.88 -6.72
C GLY A 29 6.85 2.31 -5.33
N LYS A 30 5.84 1.44 -5.26
CA LYS A 30 5.36 0.82 -4.00
C LYS A 30 6.39 -0.02 -3.23
N ASP A 31 7.47 -0.44 -3.88
CA ASP A 31 8.52 -1.31 -3.31
C ASP A 31 9.76 -0.53 -2.82
N GLY A 32 9.77 0.80 -2.98
CA GLY A 32 10.89 1.63 -2.53
C GLY A 32 10.83 2.03 -1.06
N THR A 33 11.84 2.80 -0.63
CA THR A 33 12.03 3.25 0.76
C THR A 33 10.91 4.15 1.30
N TYR A 34 10.05 4.66 0.42
CA TYR A 34 8.87 5.47 0.76
C TYR A 34 7.84 4.68 1.60
N SER A 35 7.79 3.35 1.44
CA SER A 35 6.85 2.45 2.12
C SER A 35 7.24 2.15 3.57
N SER A 36 8.52 2.23 3.89
CA SER A 36 9.04 1.98 5.25
C SER A 36 8.85 3.17 6.19
N GLY A 37 8.57 4.37 5.67
CA GLY A 37 8.60 5.62 6.44
C GLY A 37 10.00 6.04 6.87
N GLY A 38 10.10 7.08 7.71
CA GLY A 38 11.37 7.58 8.26
C GLY A 38 11.46 9.11 8.31
N PRO A 39 12.48 9.68 8.98
CA PRO A 39 12.59 11.13 9.21
C PRO A 39 12.71 11.96 7.91
N CYS A 40 13.10 11.35 6.80
CA CYS A 40 13.17 11.99 5.49
C CYS A 40 12.07 11.53 4.52
N SER A 41 11.12 10.70 4.97
CA SER A 41 10.01 10.24 4.14
C SER A 41 8.86 11.23 4.17
N LEU A 42 8.36 11.61 3.01
CA LEU A 42 7.11 12.37 2.87
C LEU A 42 5.86 11.51 3.09
N PHE A 43 6.04 10.19 3.22
CA PHE A 43 4.97 9.21 3.39
C PHE A 43 5.03 8.54 4.77
N PRO A 44 3.87 8.33 5.41
CA PRO A 44 3.82 7.59 6.67
C PRO A 44 4.28 6.15 6.47
N SER A 45 4.93 5.60 7.48
CA SER A 45 5.23 4.16 7.52
C SER A 45 3.94 3.35 7.44
N LEU A 46 3.98 2.18 6.80
CA LEU A 46 2.83 1.26 6.77
C LEU A 46 2.60 0.57 8.13
N LEU A 47 3.66 0.43 8.94
CA LEU A 47 3.61 -0.35 10.20
C LEU A 47 2.57 0.13 11.22
N PRO A 48 2.40 1.44 11.49
CA PRO A 48 1.36 1.91 12.41
C PRO A 48 -0.06 1.49 11.99
N PHE A 49 -0.36 1.46 10.69
CA PHE A 49 -1.67 1.03 10.20
C PHE A 49 -1.87 -0.47 10.37
N LEU A 50 -0.84 -1.26 10.06
CA LEU A 50 -0.86 -2.71 10.27
C LEU A 50 -1.05 -3.06 11.75
N ASN A 51 -0.30 -2.38 12.64
CA ASN A 51 -0.39 -2.57 14.09
C ASN A 51 -1.75 -2.11 14.65
N ALA A 52 -2.42 -1.16 14.00
CA ALA A 52 -3.78 -0.74 14.34
C ALA A 52 -4.87 -1.69 13.79
N GLY A 53 -4.49 -2.78 13.10
CA GLY A 53 -5.40 -3.81 12.63
C GLY A 53 -6.03 -3.55 11.26
N TYR A 54 -5.51 -2.59 10.49
CA TYR A 54 -5.97 -2.36 9.12
C TYR A 54 -5.38 -3.36 8.14
N ALA A 55 -6.17 -3.75 7.14
CA ALA A 55 -5.63 -4.26 5.90
C ALA A 55 -5.11 -3.08 5.07
N VAL A 56 -3.94 -3.22 4.48
CA VAL A 56 -3.28 -2.14 3.71
C VAL A 56 -3.00 -2.63 2.30
N VAL A 57 -3.43 -1.85 1.33
CA VAL A 57 -3.25 -2.11 -0.10
C VAL A 57 -2.42 -0.97 -0.69
N HIS A 58 -1.24 -1.29 -1.22
CA HIS A 58 -0.37 -0.32 -1.87
C HIS A 58 -0.21 -0.66 -3.35
N GLN A 59 -0.69 0.22 -4.22
CA GLN A 59 -0.79 -0.01 -5.66
C GLN A 59 -0.06 1.07 -6.43
N ASP A 60 0.75 0.65 -7.40
CA ASP A 60 1.32 1.55 -8.39
C ASP A 60 0.21 2.05 -9.32
N VAL A 61 0.25 3.34 -9.68
CA VAL A 61 -0.70 3.87 -10.67
C VAL A 61 -0.35 3.33 -12.07
N ARG A 62 -1.18 3.68 -13.05
CA ARG A 62 -0.93 3.26 -14.42
C ARG A 62 0.34 3.91 -14.96
N GLY A 63 1.19 3.12 -15.63
CA GLY A 63 2.37 3.60 -16.33
C GLY A 63 3.63 3.68 -15.46
N THR A 64 3.58 3.12 -14.26
CA THR A 64 4.70 2.97 -13.30
C THR A 64 4.83 1.50 -12.94
#